data_AF-A0A5B0FH71-F1
#
_entry.id   AF-A0A5B0FH71-F1
#
_cell.length_a   1.000
_cell.length_b   1.000
_cell.length_c   1.000
_cell.angle_alpha   90.00
_cell.angle_beta   90.00
_cell.angle_gamma   90.00
#
_symmetry.space_group_name_H-M   'P 1'
#
loop_
_entity.id
_entity.type
_entity.pdbx_description
1 polymer ?
#
loop_
_entity_poly.entity_id
_entity_poly.type
_entity_poly.pdbx_seq_one_letter_code
_entity_poly.pdbx_strand_id
1 'polypeptide(L)' 'MKKFASLSEAFEWWCKSVYPGLAPDVKKGKFTSAWKDFTYKQGISDKRMKEVLSKFGDVNVETVVTFKPK' A
#
# COMPACT_ATOMS: atom_id res chain seq x y z
N MET A 1 2.59 3.51 15.46
CA MET A 1 1.84 4.28 14.44
C MET A 1 2.84 4.80 13.42
N LYS A 2 2.71 4.44 12.13
CA LYS A 2 3.56 4.97 11.05
C LYS A 2 2.71 5.89 10.17
N LYS A 3 3.23 7.08 9.89
CA LYS A 3 2.64 8.02 8.93
C LYS A 3 3.48 7.97 7.66
N PHE A 4 2.81 7.91 6.53
CA PHE A 4 3.42 7.92 5.21
C PHE A 4 2.94 9.15 4.47
N ALA A 5 3.79 9.75 3.63
CA ALA A 5 3.41 10.94 2.87
C ALA A 5 2.41 10.64 1.76
N SER A 6 2.31 9.37 1.34
CA SER A 6 1.42 8.93 0.27
C SER A 6 1.10 7.44 0.37
N LEU A 7 0.04 7.04 -0.32
CA LEU A 7 -0.43 5.66 -0.30
C LEU A 7 0.57 4.69 -0.94
N SER A 8 1.27 5.12 -2.00
CA SER A 8 2.40 4.40 -2.60
C SER A 8 3.56 4.16 -1.62
N GLU A 9 3.86 5.13 -0.76
CA GLU A 9 4.96 5.04 0.21
C GLU A 9 4.60 4.06 1.34
N ALA A 10 3.35 4.07 1.78
CA ALA A 10 2.80 3.05 2.69
C ALA A 10 2.84 1.66 2.05
N PHE A 11 2.53 1.56 0.75
CA PHE A 11 2.55 0.31 0.02
C PHE A 11 3.96 -0.24 -0.16
N GLU A 12 4.94 0.62 -0.45
CA GLU A 12 6.35 0.24 -0.52
C GLU A 12 6.84 -0.32 0.81
N TRP A 13 6.48 0.34 1.92
CA TRP A 13 6.80 -0.17 3.24
C TRP A 13 6.16 -1.54 3.51
N TRP A 14 4.90 -1.74 3.13
CA TRP A 14 4.24 -3.03 3.23
C TRP A 14 4.97 -4.12 2.41
N CYS A 15 5.37 -3.82 1.17
CA CYS A 15 6.13 -4.73 0.32
C CYS A 15 7.48 -5.14 0.92
N LYS A 16 8.16 -4.24 1.64
CA LYS A 16 9.50 -4.49 2.23
C LYS A 16 9.45 -5.08 3.64
N SER A 17 8.46 -4.71 4.45
CA SER A 17 8.39 -5.10 5.87
C SER A 17 7.35 -6.17 6.17
N VAL A 18 6.19 -6.13 5.52
CA VAL A 18 5.06 -7.04 5.85
C VAL A 18 5.03 -8.22 4.89
N TYR A 19 5.01 -7.95 3.57
CA TYR A 19 4.90 -8.98 2.54
C TYR A 19 5.89 -10.14 2.69
N PRO A 20 7.21 -9.97 2.92
CA PRO A 20 8.13 -11.10 3.07
C PRO A 20 7.78 -12.00 4.27
N GLY A 21 7.24 -11.44 5.36
CA GLY A 21 6.83 -12.18 6.55
C GLY A 21 5.49 -12.90 6.44
N LEU A 22 4.71 -12.67 5.37
CA LEU A 22 3.42 -13.34 5.19
C LEU A 22 3.60 -14.84 4.90
N ALA A 23 2.73 -15.65 5.48
CA ALA A 23 2.65 -17.07 5.17
C ALA A 23 2.39 -17.27 3.66
N PRO A 24 2.95 -18.31 3.03
CA PRO A 24 2.78 -18.58 1.60
C PRO A 24 1.32 -18.73 1.20
N ASP A 25 0.45 -19.18 2.11
CA ASP A 25 -0.98 -19.30 1.83
C ASP A 25 -1.70 -17.94 1.75
N VAL A 26 -1.26 -16.98 2.57
CA VAL A 26 -1.78 -15.61 2.57
C VAL A 26 -1.21 -14.79 1.40
N LYS A 27 0.01 -15.07 0.95
CA LYS A 27 0.62 -14.37 -0.19
C LYS A 27 -0.17 -14.58 -1.48
N LYS A 28 -0.83 -15.72 -1.65
CA LYS A 28 -1.47 -16.13 -2.91
C LYS A 28 -2.51 -15.14 -3.44
N GLY A 29 -2.68 -15.16 -4.76
CA GLY A 29 -3.71 -14.41 -5.47
C GLY A 29 -3.47 -12.90 -5.44
N LYS A 30 -4.39 -12.17 -4.80
CA LYS A 30 -4.45 -10.71 -4.89
C LYS A 30 -3.23 -9.99 -4.29
N PHE A 31 -2.58 -10.58 -3.28
CA PHE A 31 -1.44 -9.95 -2.61
C PHE A 31 -0.15 -10.14 -3.42
N THR A 32 0.11 -11.33 -3.96
CA THR A 32 1.21 -11.54 -4.91
C THR A 32 1.03 -10.69 -6.16
N SER A 33 -0.17 -10.61 -6.73
CA SER A 33 -0.39 -9.77 -7.91
C SER A 33 -0.14 -8.30 -7.60
N ALA A 34 -0.66 -7.78 -6.49
CA ALA A 34 -0.48 -6.38 -6.11
C ALA A 34 0.98 -6.04 -5.81
N TRP A 35 1.70 -6.94 -5.11
CA TRP A 35 3.13 -6.82 -4.88
C TRP A 35 3.89 -6.80 -6.22
N LYS A 36 3.59 -7.72 -7.13
CA LYS A 36 4.21 -7.81 -8.45
C LYS A 36 3.94 -6.54 -9.27
N ASP A 37 2.68 -6.12 -9.38
CA ASP A 37 2.28 -4.91 -10.12
C ASP A 37 3.04 -3.67 -9.59
N PHE A 38 3.19 -3.56 -8.27
CA PHE A 38 3.94 -2.47 -7.65
C PHE A 38 5.45 -2.57 -7.89
N THR A 39 6.06 -3.73 -7.62
CA THR A 39 7.51 -3.96 -7.75
C THR A 39 8.00 -3.81 -9.18
N TYR A 40 7.23 -4.32 -10.16
CA TYR A 40 7.58 -4.23 -11.58
C TYR A 40 7.03 -2.97 -12.26
N LYS A 41 6.48 -2.01 -11.49
CA LYS A 41 5.92 -0.75 -11.99
C LYS A 41 4.90 -0.96 -13.13
N GLN A 42 4.10 -2.03 -13.07
CA GLN A 42 3.06 -2.32 -14.08
C GLN A 42 1.81 -1.45 -13.92
N GLY A 43 1.80 -0.57 -12.92
CA GLY A 43 0.68 0.32 -12.62
C GLY A 43 -0.33 -0.37 -11.71
N ILE A 44 -0.42 0.12 -10.47
CA ILE A 44 -1.43 -0.32 -9.50
C ILE A 44 -2.18 0.90 -8.99
N SER A 45 -3.51 0.83 -8.98
CA SER A 45 -4.36 1.92 -8.54
C SER A 45 -4.33 2.08 -7.02
N ASP A 46 -4.44 3.31 -6.53
CA ASP A 46 -4.52 3.63 -5.10
C ASP A 46 -5.62 2.84 -4.37
N LYS A 47 -6.76 2.62 -5.03
CA LYS A 47 -7.85 1.81 -4.48
C LYS A 47 -7.40 0.39 -4.12
N ARG A 48 -6.61 -0.24 -5.00
CA ARG A 48 -6.13 -1.63 -4.84
C ARG A 48 -5.03 -1.70 -3.78
N MET A 49 -4.16 -0.69 -3.74
CA MET A 49 -3.18 -0.54 -2.66
C MET A 49 -3.88 -0.39 -1.30
N LYS A 50 -4.90 0.46 -1.20
CA LYS A 50 -5.65 0.70 0.04
C LYS A 50 -6.37 -0.56 0.50
N GLU A 51 -7.01 -1.30 -0.40
CA GLU A 51 -7.64 -2.59 -0.08
C GLU A 51 -6.66 -3.60 0.51
N VAL A 52 -5.46 -3.70 -0.08
CA VAL A 52 -4.42 -4.60 0.42
C VAL A 52 -3.94 -4.17 1.79
N LEU A 53 -3.60 -2.89 1.97
CA LEU A 53 -3.14 -2.36 3.26
C LEU A 53 -4.22 -2.56 4.36
N SER A 54 -5.49 -2.35 4.02
CA SER A 54 -6.63 -2.48 4.96
C SER A 54 -6.86 -3.91 5.45
N LYS A 55 -6.26 -4.91 4.79
CA LYS A 55 -6.30 -6.31 5.25
C LYS A 55 -5.26 -6.64 6.31
N PHE A 56 -4.23 -5.81 6.47
CA PHE A 56 -3.14 -6.02 7.43
C PHE A 56 -3.13 -5.00 8.57
N GLY A 57 -3.98 -3.98 8.52
CA GLY A 57 -4.13 -3.01 9.59
C GLY A 57 -5.15 -1.94 9.23
N ASP A 58 -5.39 -1.05 10.19
CA ASP A 58 -6.27 0.11 9.99
C ASP A 58 -5.53 1.17 9.14
N VAL A 59 -6.09 1.49 7.98
CA VAL A 59 -5.48 2.42 7.02
C VAL A 59 -6.28 3.71 7.01
N ASN A 60 -5.83 4.67 7.81
CA ASN A 60 -6.38 6.01 7.80
C ASN A 60 -5.62 6.87 6.77
N VAL A 61 -6.30 7.25 5.68
CA VAL A 61 -5.73 8.08 4.61
C VAL A 61 -6.23 9.50 4.84
N GLU A 62 -5.41 10.33 5.47
CA GLU A 62 -5.69 11.76 5.66
C GLU A 62 -5.12 12.53 4.45
N THR A 63 -5.98 13.05 3.58
CA THR A 63 -5.56 13.91 2.47
C THR A 63 -5.43 15.35 2.97
N VAL A 64 -4.20 15.83 3.12
CA VAL A 64 -3.93 17.22 3.53
C VAL A 64 -3.86 18.11 2.29
N VAL A 65 -4.95 18.83 1.99
CA VAL A 65 -4.98 19.82 0.90
C VAL A 65 -4.60 21.19 1.47
N THR A 66 -3.41 21.67 1.13
CA THR A 66 -2.96 23.02 1.50
C THR A 66 -3.12 23.95 0.30
N PHE A 67 -4.09 24.85 0.36
CA PHE A 67 -4.30 25.88 -0.64
C PHE A 67 -3.94 27.25 -0.05
N LYS A 68 -3.00 27.95 -0.68
CA LYS A 68 -2.67 29.35 -0.36
C LYS A 68 -3.04 30.25 -1.54
N PRO A 69 -4.12 31.03 -1.44
CA PRO A 69 -4.39 32.10 -2.39
C PRO A 69 -3.39 33.25 -2.20
N LYS A 70 -3.16 34.03 -3.26
CA LYS A 70 -2.36 35.26 -3.25
C LYS A 70 -3.11 36.40 -2.57
#